data_AF-A0A3C1FIQ6-F1
#
_entry.id   AF-A0A3C1FIQ6-F1
#
_cell.length_a   1.000
_cell.length_b   1.000
_cell.length_c   1.000
_cell.angle_alpha   90.00
_cell.angle_beta   90.00
_cell.angle_gamma   90.00
#
_symmetry.space_group_name_H-M   'P 1'
#
loop_
_entity.id
_entity.type
_entity.pdbx_description
1 polymer ?
#
loop_
_entity_poly.entity_id
_entity_poly.type
_entity_poly.pdbx_seq_one_letter_code
_entity_poly.pdbx_strand_id
1 'polypeptide(L)'
;MAAILTSLQNTVIAGLVLAAILFAIAIGSFGVGVDQAFWAFVFRWFHVLSGVMWIGLLWYFNFVQIPNMPNIPDEQKPAIGKVIAPAALFWFRWGAMATIITGLILAHLNGYLVDALTLSLAGGGEIPAALEGAG
;
A
#
# COMPACT_ATOMS: atom_id res chain seq x y z
N MET A 1 5.10 -30.34 -10.45
CA MET A 1 4.34 -29.08 -10.50
C MET A 1 3.49 -28.80 -9.25
N ALA A 2 2.98 -29.80 -8.51
CA ALA A 2 2.13 -29.56 -7.33
C ALA A 2 2.86 -29.20 -6.01
N ALA A 3 4.18 -29.43 -5.90
CA ALA A 3 4.94 -29.22 -4.65
C ALA A 3 5.24 -27.75 -4.31
N ILE A 4 5.27 -26.86 -5.31
CA ILE A 4 5.53 -25.43 -5.08
C ILE A 4 4.30 -24.73 -4.51
N LEU A 5 3.10 -25.08 -5.00
CA LEU A 5 1.82 -24.46 -4.59
C LEU A 5 1.23 -25.04 -3.30
N THR A 6 1.82 -26.11 -2.77
CA THR A 6 1.37 -26.74 -1.52
C THR A 6 1.96 -26.08 -0.27
N SER A 7 3.02 -25.27 -0.41
CA SER A 7 3.63 -24.54 0.70
C SER A 7 3.76 -23.05 0.36
N LEU A 8 3.16 -22.22 1.23
CA LEU A 8 3.16 -20.77 1.07
C LEU A 8 4.59 -20.21 0.97
N GLN A 9 5.50 -20.72 1.79
CA GLN A 9 6.90 -20.28 1.80
C GLN A 9 7.59 -20.53 0.46
N ASN A 10 7.46 -21.74 -0.11
CA ASN A 10 8.11 -22.05 -1.38
C ASN A 10 7.49 -21.28 -2.54
N THR A 11 6.17 -21.04 -2.51
CA THR A 11 5.51 -20.18 -3.50
C THR A 11 6.04 -18.75 -3.45
N VAL A 12 6.17 -18.15 -2.26
CA VAL A 12 6.69 -16.78 -2.09
C VAL A 12 8.15 -16.69 -2.53
N ILE A 13 8.99 -17.65 -2.11
CA ILE A 13 10.41 -17.67 -2.50
C ILE A 13 10.55 -17.81 -4.02
N ALA A 14 9.80 -18.73 -4.64
CA ALA A 14 9.81 -18.91 -6.09
C ALA A 14 9.38 -17.63 -6.82
N GLY A 15 8.35 -16.93 -6.32
CA GLY A 15 7.91 -15.64 -6.88
C GLY A 15 8.98 -14.55 -6.79
N LEU A 16 9.67 -14.43 -5.65
CA LEU A 16 10.76 -13.47 -5.47
C LEU A 16 11.97 -13.78 -6.36
N VAL A 17 12.34 -15.05 -6.49
CA VAL A 17 13.44 -15.49 -7.38
C VAL A 17 13.10 -15.17 -8.83
N LEU A 18 11.88 -15.50 -9.27
CA LEU A 18 11.43 -15.19 -10.63
C LEU A 18 11.43 -13.68 -10.90
N ALA A 19 10.93 -12.87 -9.96
CA ALA A 19 10.94 -11.41 -10.07
C ALA A 19 12.37 -10.86 -10.20
N ALA A 20 13.32 -11.37 -9.42
CA ALA A 20 14.72 -10.96 -9.49
C ALA A 20 15.38 -11.32 -10.84
N ILE A 21 15.08 -12.51 -11.38
CA ILE A 21 15.57 -12.93 -12.70
C ILE A 21 15.00 -12.01 -13.79
N LEU A 22 13.69 -11.76 -13.78
CA LEU A 22 13.05 -10.86 -14.74
C LEU A 22 13.61 -9.44 -14.66
N PHE A 23 13.89 -8.96 -13.45
CA PHE A 23 14.51 -7.65 -13.24
C PHE A 23 15.94 -7.58 -13.79
N ALA A 24 16.75 -8.61 -13.57
CA ALA A 24 18.10 -8.68 -14.14
C ALA A 24 18.08 -8.69 -15.68
N ILE A 25 17.13 -9.41 -16.28
CA ILE A 25 16.91 -9.40 -17.74
C ILE A 25 16.42 -8.02 -18.21
N ALA A 26 15.51 -7.37 -17.47
CA ALA A 26 15.01 -6.03 -17.79
C ALA A 26 16.15 -5.00 -17.90
N ILE A 27 17.09 -5.03 -16.96
CA ILE A 27 18.26 -4.14 -16.98
C ILE A 27 19.24 -4.56 -18.10
N GLY A 28 19.59 -5.84 -18.18
CA GLY A 28 20.66 -6.31 -19.06
C GLY A 28 20.28 -6.45 -20.54
N SER A 29 19.01 -6.68 -20.86
CA SER A 29 18.53 -6.98 -22.21
C SER A 29 17.55 -5.95 -22.76
N PHE A 30 16.81 -5.25 -21.90
CA PHE A 30 15.81 -4.26 -22.31
C PHE A 30 16.21 -2.81 -22.00
N GLY A 31 17.40 -2.58 -21.44
CA GLY A 31 17.92 -1.25 -21.16
C GLY A 31 17.12 -0.46 -20.12
N VAL A 32 16.37 -1.15 -19.25
CA VAL A 32 15.61 -0.49 -18.18
C VAL A 32 16.58 0.18 -17.21
N GLY A 33 16.49 1.50 -17.11
CA GLY A 33 17.26 2.28 -16.15
C GLY A 33 16.69 2.16 -14.73
N VAL A 34 17.57 2.05 -13.74
CA VAL A 34 17.20 2.17 -12.32
C VAL A 34 17.30 3.65 -11.91
N ASP A 35 16.42 4.45 -12.49
CA ASP A 35 16.38 5.90 -12.33
C ASP A 35 15.24 6.36 -11.41
N GLN A 36 15.01 7.67 -11.37
CA GLN A 36 13.93 8.27 -10.57
C GLN A 36 12.53 7.75 -10.97
N ALA A 37 12.30 7.46 -12.26
CA ALA A 37 11.01 6.94 -12.74
C ALA A 37 10.79 5.50 -12.25
N PHE A 38 11.83 4.66 -12.23
CA PHE A 38 11.76 3.33 -11.62
C PHE A 38 11.41 3.41 -10.14
N TRP A 39 12.07 4.26 -9.37
CA TRP A 39 11.76 4.42 -7.95
C TRP A 39 10.36 4.99 -7.71
N ALA A 40 9.92 5.95 -8.52
CA ALA A 40 8.56 6.47 -8.46
C ALA A 40 7.52 5.36 -8.73
N PHE A 41 7.78 4.46 -9.68
CA PHE A 41 6.93 3.29 -9.91
C PHE A 41 6.88 2.35 -8.69
N VAL A 42 8.03 2.02 -8.09
CA VAL A 42 8.10 1.14 -6.92
C VAL A 42 7.37 1.74 -5.71
N PHE A 43 7.63 3.02 -5.39
CA PHE A 43 6.97 3.70 -4.27
C PHE A 43 5.47 3.91 -4.50
N ARG A 44 5.02 4.04 -5.76
CA ARG A 44 3.59 4.06 -6.09
C ARG A 44 2.91 2.77 -5.69
N TRP A 45 3.50 1.63 -6.00
CA TRP A 45 2.96 0.34 -5.58
C TRP A 45 2.97 0.16 -4.06
N PHE A 46 4.06 0.55 -3.38
CA PHE A 46 4.06 0.53 -1.91
C PHE A 46 2.96 1.42 -1.32
N HIS A 47 2.77 2.62 -1.86
CA HIS A 47 1.72 3.54 -1.43
C HIS A 47 0.32 2.95 -1.60
N VAL A 48 0.02 2.39 -2.78
CA VAL A 48 -1.27 1.75 -3.05
C VAL A 48 -1.49 0.56 -2.12
N LEU A 49 -0.49 -0.31 -1.94
CA LEU A 49 -0.59 -1.47 -1.05
C LEU A 49 -0.85 -1.06 0.41
N SER A 50 -0.14 -0.05 0.92
CA SER A 50 -0.41 0.48 2.26
C SER A 50 -1.79 1.13 2.37
N GLY A 51 -2.25 1.81 1.32
CA GLY A 51 -3.58 2.43 1.26
C GLY A 51 -4.68 1.38 1.30
N VAL A 52 -4.52 0.28 0.58
CA VAL A 52 -5.45 -0.87 0.62
C VAL A 52 -5.54 -1.45 2.03
N MET A 53 -4.41 -1.62 2.73
CA MET A 53 -4.41 -2.07 4.13
C MET A 53 -5.13 -1.07 5.05
N TRP A 54 -4.81 0.22 4.93
CA TRP A 54 -5.38 1.26 5.79
C TRP A 54 -6.89 1.42 5.60
N ILE A 55 -7.33 1.67 4.36
CA ILE A 55 -8.74 1.88 4.03
C ILE A 55 -9.54 0.59 4.18
N GLY A 56 -8.95 -0.57 3.84
CA GLY A 56 -9.57 -1.87 4.04
C GLY A 56 -9.91 -2.13 5.51
N LEU A 57 -9.00 -1.81 6.43
CA LEU A 57 -9.26 -1.91 7.87
C LEU A 57 -10.29 -0.88 8.36
N LEU A 58 -10.31 0.34 7.81
CA LEU A 58 -11.37 1.32 8.10
C LEU A 58 -12.74 0.77 7.71
N TRP A 59 -12.87 0.19 6.53
CA TRP A 59 -14.14 -0.38 6.08
C TRP A 59 -14.55 -1.56 6.95
N TYR A 60 -13.60 -2.43 7.31
CA TYR A 60 -13.85 -3.51 8.25
C TYR A 60 -14.39 -2.98 9.59
N PHE A 61 -13.77 -1.96 10.19
CA PHE A 61 -14.23 -1.43 11.47
C PHE A 61 -15.59 -0.74 11.38
N ASN A 62 -15.79 0.11 10.37
CA ASN A 62 -16.97 0.97 10.28
C ASN A 62 -18.21 0.22 9.79
N PHE A 63 -18.07 -0.67 8.80
CA PHE A 63 -19.21 -1.34 8.18
C PHE A 63 -19.43 -2.77 8.68
N VAL A 64 -18.37 -3.44 9.14
CA VAL A 64 -18.47 -4.85 9.57
C VAL A 64 -18.42 -4.97 11.09
N GLN A 65 -17.35 -4.53 11.73
CA GLN A 65 -17.12 -4.79 13.16
C GLN A 65 -18.14 -4.07 14.04
N ILE A 66 -18.21 -2.73 14.00
CA ILE A 66 -19.05 -1.95 14.93
C ILE A 66 -20.54 -2.34 14.84
N PRO A 67 -21.16 -2.43 13.64
CA PRO A 67 -22.58 -2.77 13.54
C PRO A 67 -22.91 -4.21 13.96
N ASN A 68 -21.95 -5.14 13.87
CA ASN A 68 -22.18 -6.55 14.20
C ASN A 68 -21.85 -6.91 15.66
N MET A 69 -21.12 -6.08 16.41
CA MET A 69 -20.81 -6.33 17.83
C MET A 69 -22.05 -6.62 18.73
N PRO A 70 -23.22 -5.98 18.54
CA PRO A 70 -24.42 -6.30 19.31
C PRO A 70 -24.99 -7.71 19.04
N ASN A 71 -24.74 -8.26 17.84
CA ASN A 71 -25.29 -9.55 17.40
C ASN A 71 -24.46 -10.76 17.87
N ILE A 72 -23.33 -10.53 18.53
CA ILE A 72 -22.40 -11.58 18.96
C ILE A 72 -22.77 -12.03 20.38
N PRO A 73 -22.79 -13.34 20.68
CA PRO A 73 -22.99 -13.85 22.03
C PRO A 73 -21.97 -13.28 23.03
N ASP A 74 -22.41 -12.92 24.23
CA ASP A 74 -21.57 -12.25 25.24
C ASP A 74 -20.30 -13.03 25.63
N GLU A 75 -20.34 -14.36 25.51
CA GLU A 75 -19.21 -15.26 25.76
C GLU A 75 -18.05 -15.09 24.76
N GLN A 76 -18.33 -14.65 23.53
CA GLN A 76 -17.33 -14.52 22.46
C GLN A 76 -16.83 -13.08 22.27
N LYS A 77 -17.55 -12.09 22.81
CA LYS A 77 -17.17 -10.66 22.76
C LYS A 77 -15.75 -10.39 23.29
N PRO A 78 -15.25 -11.04 24.38
CA PRO A 78 -13.90 -10.80 24.87
C PRO A 78 -12.80 -11.27 23.91
N ALA A 79 -13.02 -12.35 23.15
CA ALA A 79 -12.03 -12.86 22.20
C ALA A 79 -11.82 -11.87 21.04
N ILE A 80 -12.90 -11.27 20.53
CA ILE A 80 -12.85 -10.27 19.47
C ILE A 80 -12.26 -8.95 19.99
N GLY A 81 -12.74 -8.48 21.13
CA GLY A 81 -12.31 -7.21 21.72
C GLY A 81 -10.87 -7.21 22.25
N LYS A 82 -10.35 -8.36 22.73
CA LYS A 82 -9.02 -8.44 23.35
C LYS A 82 -7.92 -8.99 22.45
N VAL A 83 -8.25 -9.71 21.37
CA VAL A 83 -7.24 -10.32 20.49
C VAL A 83 -7.32 -9.75 19.07
N ILE A 84 -8.50 -9.69 18.48
CA ILE A 84 -8.67 -9.30 17.08
C ILE A 84 -8.60 -7.78 16.93
N ALA A 85 -9.33 -7.03 17.77
CA ALA A 85 -9.37 -5.58 17.68
C ALA A 85 -8.00 -4.91 17.90
N PRO A 86 -7.16 -5.32 18.87
CA PRO A 86 -5.82 -4.73 19.05
C PRO A 86 -4.88 -5.04 17.90
N ALA A 87 -4.93 -6.26 17.34
CA ALA A 87 -4.12 -6.63 16.19
C ALA A 87 -4.52 -5.83 14.95
N ALA A 88 -5.82 -5.74 14.67
CA ALA A 88 -6.33 -4.95 13.55
C ALA A 88 -6.00 -3.46 13.71
N LEU A 89 -6.07 -2.91 14.94
CA LEU A 89 -5.70 -1.52 15.22
C LEU A 89 -4.20 -1.27 15.03
N PHE A 90 -3.35 -2.22 15.39
CA PHE A 90 -1.91 -2.15 15.10
C PHE A 90 -1.69 -2.02 13.59
N TRP A 91 -2.25 -2.93 12.79
CA TRP A 91 -2.11 -2.88 11.33
C TRP A 91 -2.72 -1.62 10.72
N PHE A 92 -3.81 -1.11 11.27
CA PHE A 92 -4.41 0.16 10.85
C PHE A 92 -3.44 1.32 11.05
N ARG A 93 -2.80 1.43 12.22
CA ARG A 93 -1.85 2.51 12.52
C ARG A 93 -0.63 2.46 11.60
N TRP A 94 -0.05 1.29 11.42
CA TRP A 94 1.14 1.13 10.57
C TRP A 94 0.80 1.23 9.07
N GLY A 95 -0.37 0.77 8.65
CA GLY A 95 -0.88 0.94 7.28
C GLY A 95 -1.11 2.42 6.95
N ALA A 96 -1.72 3.18 7.87
CA ALA A 96 -1.91 4.62 7.71
C ALA A 96 -0.57 5.36 7.60
N MET A 97 0.35 5.07 8.51
CA MET A 97 1.66 5.71 8.51
C MET A 97 2.48 5.34 7.27
N ALA A 98 2.44 4.07 6.84
CA ALA A 98 3.09 3.65 5.60
C ALA A 98 2.49 4.37 4.38
N THR A 99 1.17 4.58 4.34
CA THR A 99 0.50 5.33 3.26
C THR A 99 1.00 6.77 3.21
N ILE A 100 1.08 7.45 4.36
CA ILE A 100 1.57 8.83 4.41
C ILE A 100 3.03 8.91 3.96
N ILE A 101 3.92 8.08 4.54
CA ILE A 101 5.36 8.13 4.25
C ILE A 101 5.63 7.83 2.78
N THR A 102 5.07 6.74 2.25
CA THR A 102 5.26 6.36 0.85
C THR A 102 4.65 7.38 -0.10
N GLY A 103 3.54 8.02 0.28
CA GLY A 103 2.90 9.08 -0.51
C GLY A 103 3.74 10.35 -0.56
N LEU A 104 4.37 10.74 0.55
CA LEU A 104 5.29 11.88 0.60
C LEU A 104 6.56 11.61 -0.21
N ILE A 105 7.11 10.40 -0.13
CA ILE A 105 8.25 10.00 -0.97
C ILE A 105 7.86 10.05 -2.44
N LEU A 106 6.69 9.51 -2.80
CA LEU A 106 6.18 9.57 -4.17
C LEU A 106 6.01 11.02 -4.66
N ALA A 107 5.42 11.89 -3.84
CA ALA A 107 5.24 13.31 -4.17
C ALA A 107 6.58 14.03 -4.36
N HIS A 108 7.59 13.70 -3.55
CA HIS A 108 8.95 14.20 -3.72
C HIS A 108 9.58 13.71 -5.04
N LEU A 109 9.48 12.40 -5.32
CA LEU A 109 10.02 11.80 -6.54
C LEU A 109 9.32 12.29 -7.82
N ASN A 110 8.13 12.86 -7.74
CA ASN A 110 7.40 13.42 -8.89
C ASN A 110 7.40 14.96 -8.90
N GLY A 111 8.10 15.61 -7.95
CA GLY A 111 8.27 17.06 -7.94
C GLY A 111 7.09 17.89 -7.44
N TYR A 112 6.01 17.28 -6.96
CA TYR A 112 4.80 17.99 -6.50
C TYR A 112 4.63 18.01 -4.97
N LEU A 113 5.70 17.75 -4.20
CA LEU A 113 5.63 17.69 -2.73
C LEU A 113 5.09 18.97 -2.09
N VAL A 114 5.55 20.14 -2.54
CA VAL A 114 5.12 21.44 -2.01
C VAL A 114 3.64 21.67 -2.29
N ASP A 115 3.18 21.34 -3.50
CA ASP A 115 1.75 21.44 -3.86
C ASP A 115 0.91 20.45 -3.06
N ALA A 116 1.38 19.21 -2.87
CA ALA A 116 0.67 18.21 -2.06
C ALA A 116 0.49 18.67 -0.61
N LEU A 117 1.52 19.24 0.01
CA LEU A 117 1.47 19.71 1.41
C LEU A 117 0.68 21.00 1.58
N THR A 118 0.69 21.86 0.56
CA THR A 118 -0.04 23.14 0.58
C THR A 118 -1.44 23.00 -0.02
N LEU A 119 -1.85 21.79 -0.39
CA LEU A 119 -3.14 21.53 -1.04
C LEU A 119 -3.34 22.38 -2.31
N SER A 120 -2.25 22.58 -3.07
CA SER A 120 -2.14 23.43 -4.26
C SER A 120 -2.29 24.94 -3.99
N LEU A 121 -2.36 25.37 -2.73
CA LEU A 121 -2.50 26.80 -2.39
C LEU A 121 -1.23 27.61 -2.66
N ALA A 122 -0.05 26.98 -2.62
CA ALA A 122 1.21 27.67 -2.92
C ALA A 122 1.54 27.73 -4.42
N GLY A 123 0.98 26.83 -5.23
CA GLY A 123 1.20 26.73 -6.67
C GLY A 123 0.31 27.65 -7.53
N GLY A 124 -0.42 28.60 -6.92
CA GLY A 124 -1.21 29.58 -7.66
C GLY A 124 -2.50 29.04 -8.30
N GLY A 125 -3.01 27.89 -7.85
CA GLY A 125 -4.24 27.30 -8.41
C GLY A 125 -4.07 26.66 -9.79
N GLU A 126 -2.84 26.56 -10.30
CA GLU A 126 -2.56 25.75 -11.49
C GLU A 126 -2.64 24.27 -11.12
N ILE A 127 -3.38 23.50 -11.93
CA ILE A 127 -3.46 22.05 -11.76
C ILE A 127 -2.08 21.48 -12.06
N PRO A 128 -1.46 20.69 -11.15
CA PRO A 128 -0.16 20.08 -11.41
C PRO A 128 -0.18 19.32 -12.73
N ALA A 129 0.82 19.51 -13.59
CA ALA A 129 0.92 18.83 -14.90
C ALA A 129 0.76 17.30 -14.82
N ALA A 130 1.01 16.71 -13.65
CA ALA A 130 0.74 15.30 -13.35
C ALA A 130 -0.76 14.89 -13.41
N LEU A 131 -1.69 15.84 -13.30
CA LEU A 131 -3.14 15.65 -13.44
C LEU A 131 -3.65 16.04 -14.84
N GLU A 132 -2.84 16.72 -15.63
CA GLU A 132 -3.19 17.21 -16.97
C GLU A 132 -3.12 16.09 -18.03
N GLY A 133 -2.33 15.04 -17.78
CA GLY A 133 -2.18 13.86 -18.66
C GLY A 133 -3.18 12.72 -18.43
N ALA A 134 -4.24 12.94 -17.65
CA ALA A 134 -5.27 11.93 -17.36
C ALA A 134 -6.58 12.13 -18.16
N GLY A 135 -6.50 12.82 -19.30
CA GLY A 135 -7.60 13.02 -20.27
C GLY A 135 -7.44 12.16 -21.52
#